data_AF-A0A2P6WH98-F1
#
_entry.id   AF-A0A2P6WH98-F1
#
_cell.length_a   1.000
_cell.length_b   1.000
_cell.length_c   1.000
_cell.angle_alpha   90.00
_cell.angle_beta   90.00
_cell.angle_gamma   90.00
#
_symmetry.space_group_name_H-M   'P 1'
#
loop_
_entity.id
_entity.type
_entity.pdbx_description
1 polymer ?
#
loop_
_entity_poly.entity_id
_entity_poly.type
_entity_poly.pdbx_seq_one_letter_code
_entity_poly.pdbx_strand_id
1 'polypeptide(L)'
;MGWKKGQAVRLVPPSEATGRVLEVYRDMQRTLGVPHISSFFQFLGTQPRFLDRFWTSIRPLAQSQAFFSCANRLRAGAYTRVHSYFQVPDLKSEIIRLEFSLGAQEELKDCINFFCYSVPMSLLFASLLSESFEGPVGNPNVPLTPAPSPKPHRHIIMVEEDTARPTVKEIFADIRSSTDSDVVHTVYRAFARWPDFLQSYWTGVKPITVSQLFQHCGSLVREDALQLVGELPGPVEFNSYDLSELGMRESEVGSLIRITDMFVHSLSTALLNVNVARIAIDGGNVRPKSTPEDAGTTAAQFPSGKTL
;
A
#
# COMPACT_ATOMS: atom_id res chain seq x y z
N MET A 1 28.29 7.57 -7.12
CA MET A 1 28.33 6.14 -6.75
C MET A 1 26.92 5.60 -6.93
N GLY A 2 26.76 4.48 -7.65
CA GLY A 2 25.44 3.88 -7.87
C GLY A 2 24.95 3.15 -6.63
N TRP A 3 23.64 3.19 -6.38
CA TRP A 3 23.00 2.46 -5.28
C TRP A 3 23.17 0.94 -5.45
N LYS A 4 23.44 0.23 -4.35
CA LYS A 4 23.54 -1.23 -4.24
C LYS A 4 22.39 -1.77 -3.39
N LYS A 5 21.90 -2.97 -3.72
CA LYS A 5 20.89 -3.69 -2.94
C LYS A 5 21.36 -3.88 -1.48
N GLY A 6 20.51 -3.56 -0.50
CA GLY A 6 20.83 -3.56 0.94
C GLY A 6 21.35 -2.23 1.50
N GLN A 7 21.48 -1.19 0.66
CA GLN A 7 21.77 0.17 1.14
C GLN A 7 20.46 0.94 1.36
N ALA A 8 20.32 1.62 2.49
CA ALA A 8 19.17 2.47 2.77
C ALA A 8 18.94 3.50 1.63
N VAL A 9 17.71 3.57 1.12
CA VAL A 9 17.32 4.55 0.10
C VAL A 9 17.18 5.92 0.74
N ARG A 10 17.87 6.92 0.18
CA ARG A 10 17.71 8.31 0.62
C ARG A 10 16.31 8.81 0.25
N LEU A 11 15.62 9.39 1.22
CA LEU A 11 14.31 10.01 1.06
C LEU A 11 14.43 11.51 1.38
N VAL A 12 13.58 12.33 0.76
CA VAL A 12 13.36 13.72 1.15
C VAL A 12 11.96 13.81 1.79
N PRO A 13 11.86 13.76 3.13
CA PRO A 13 10.56 13.88 3.80
C PRO A 13 9.98 15.30 3.63
N PRO A 14 8.66 15.49 3.74
CA PRO A 14 8.04 16.81 3.62
C PRO A 14 8.60 17.89 4.57
N SER A 15 9.13 17.49 5.74
CA SER A 15 9.79 18.39 6.70
C SER A 15 11.13 18.93 6.22
N GLU A 16 11.81 18.22 5.32
CA GLU A 16 13.09 18.62 4.71
C GLU A 16 12.92 19.18 3.30
N ALA A 17 11.75 18.99 2.69
CA ALA A 17 11.46 19.47 1.35
C ALA A 17 11.42 21.01 1.32
N THR A 18 12.18 21.59 0.39
CA THR A 18 12.21 23.04 0.16
C THR A 18 12.00 23.38 -1.32
N GLY A 19 11.65 24.64 -1.62
CA GLY A 19 11.50 25.13 -2.98
C GLY A 19 10.57 24.28 -3.82
N ARG A 20 11.00 23.92 -5.04
CA ARG A 20 10.17 23.20 -6.00
C ARG A 20 9.70 21.83 -5.52
N VAL A 21 10.50 21.10 -4.74
CA VAL A 21 10.10 19.79 -4.19
C VAL A 21 8.88 19.93 -3.27
N LEU A 22 8.89 20.93 -2.38
CA LEU A 22 7.79 21.20 -1.46
C LEU A 22 6.51 21.63 -2.20
N GLU A 23 6.65 22.42 -3.26
CA GLU A 23 5.52 22.81 -4.12
C GLU A 23 4.88 21.60 -4.79
N VAL A 24 5.69 20.71 -5.36
CA VAL A 24 5.22 19.47 -5.98
C VAL A 24 4.51 18.59 -4.95
N TYR A 25 5.07 18.44 -3.74
CA TYR A 25 4.41 17.69 -2.67
C TYR A 25 3.06 18.28 -2.27
N ARG A 26 2.96 19.60 -2.10
CA ARG A 26 1.68 20.24 -1.79
C ARG A 26 0.67 20.08 -2.92
N ASP A 27 1.11 20.11 -4.18
CA ASP A 27 0.23 19.87 -5.32
C ASP A 27 -0.22 18.40 -5.41
N MET A 28 0.65 17.44 -5.15
CA MET A 28 0.30 16.02 -5.03
C MET A 28 -0.73 15.78 -3.91
N GLN A 29 -0.51 16.34 -2.72
CA GLN A 29 -1.43 16.20 -1.59
C GLN A 29 -2.83 16.72 -1.93
N ARG A 30 -2.92 17.88 -2.60
CA ARG A 30 -4.19 18.45 -3.06
C ARG A 30 -4.83 17.63 -4.18
N THR A 31 -4.03 17.21 -5.15
CA THR A 31 -4.50 16.47 -6.33
C THR A 31 -5.02 15.08 -5.95
N LEU A 32 -4.33 14.39 -5.06
CA LEU A 32 -4.64 13.04 -4.63
C LEU A 32 -5.45 13.00 -3.33
N GLY A 33 -5.73 14.13 -2.68
CA GLY A 33 -6.46 14.15 -1.41
C GLY A 33 -5.76 13.41 -0.25
N VAL A 34 -4.42 13.30 -0.31
CA VAL A 34 -3.63 12.56 0.69
C VAL A 34 -2.95 13.51 1.68
N PRO A 35 -2.95 13.22 2.98
CA PRO A 35 -2.23 14.00 4.00
C PRO A 35 -0.71 13.78 3.96
N HIS A 36 -0.25 12.67 3.35
CA HIS A 36 1.14 12.24 3.38
C HIS A 36 1.65 11.90 1.99
N ILE A 37 2.93 12.19 1.76
CA ILE A 37 3.64 11.82 0.53
C ILE A 37 4.22 10.42 0.69
N SER A 38 3.91 9.54 -0.26
CA SER A 38 4.48 8.19 -0.32
C SER A 38 6.01 8.23 -0.39
N SER A 39 6.68 7.28 0.27
CA SER A 39 8.15 7.17 0.23
C SER A 39 8.72 7.08 -1.18
N PHE A 40 7.95 6.55 -2.15
CA PHE A 40 8.33 6.57 -3.57
C PHE A 40 8.57 8.01 -4.08
N PHE A 41 7.64 8.93 -3.82
CA PHE A 41 7.81 10.34 -4.19
C PHE A 41 8.84 11.07 -3.33
N GLN A 42 9.03 10.64 -2.08
CA GLN A 42 10.14 11.14 -1.24
C GLN A 42 11.50 10.77 -1.81
N PHE A 43 11.63 9.56 -2.35
CA PHE A 43 12.80 9.13 -3.10
C PHE A 43 13.00 9.98 -4.36
N LEU A 44 11.95 10.19 -5.17
CA LEU A 44 12.05 11.06 -6.34
C LEU A 44 12.44 12.51 -5.97
N GLY A 45 12.08 12.98 -4.77
CA GLY A 45 12.51 14.27 -4.22
C GLY A 45 14.02 14.44 -4.09
N THR A 46 14.79 13.35 -4.08
CA THR A 46 16.26 13.41 -4.15
C THR A 46 16.77 13.92 -5.50
N GLN A 47 15.92 13.93 -6.53
CA GLN A 47 16.17 14.42 -7.88
C GLN A 47 15.13 15.50 -8.26
N PRO A 48 15.24 16.73 -7.75
CA PRO A 48 14.17 17.74 -7.85
C PRO A 48 13.68 18.02 -9.29
N ARG A 49 14.60 18.13 -10.26
CA ARG A 49 14.25 18.37 -11.67
C ARG A 49 13.47 17.18 -12.25
N PHE A 50 13.87 15.96 -11.89
CA PHE A 50 13.18 14.76 -12.32
C PHE A 50 11.80 14.61 -11.67
N LEU A 51 11.68 14.82 -10.36
CA LEU A 51 10.39 14.82 -9.66
C LEU A 51 9.41 15.81 -10.28
N ASP A 52 9.86 17.03 -10.57
CA ASP A 52 9.03 18.07 -11.18
C ASP A 52 8.56 17.67 -12.58
N ARG A 53 9.48 17.17 -13.41
CA ARG A 53 9.17 16.69 -14.76
C ARG A 53 8.22 15.50 -14.72
N PHE A 54 8.49 14.51 -13.87
CA PHE A 54 7.65 13.34 -13.68
C PHE A 54 6.24 13.75 -13.27
N TRP A 55 6.10 14.53 -12.20
CA TRP A 55 4.80 14.98 -11.72
C TRP A 55 4.03 15.76 -12.78
N THR A 56 4.69 16.68 -13.49
CA THR A 56 4.05 17.45 -14.56
C THR A 56 3.45 16.55 -15.64
N SER A 57 4.16 15.46 -16.02
CA SER A 57 3.67 14.49 -16.99
C SER A 57 2.50 13.66 -16.47
N ILE A 58 2.52 13.23 -15.21
CA ILE A 58 1.51 12.31 -14.66
C ILE A 58 0.34 13.01 -13.96
N ARG A 59 0.43 14.32 -13.70
CA ARG A 59 -0.61 15.07 -12.99
C ARG A 59 -1.98 15.01 -13.68
N PRO A 60 -2.11 15.13 -15.02
CA PRO A 60 -3.40 14.95 -15.68
C PRO A 60 -3.97 13.53 -15.47
N LEU A 61 -3.10 12.51 -15.42
CA LEU A 61 -3.50 11.13 -15.14
C LEU A 61 -4.04 10.99 -13.72
N ALA A 62 -3.34 11.58 -12.74
CA ALA A 62 -3.75 11.60 -11.34
C ALA A 62 -5.13 12.25 -11.10
N GLN A 63 -5.60 13.05 -12.07
CA GLN A 63 -6.91 13.70 -12.06
C GLN A 63 -7.97 12.97 -12.91
N SER A 64 -7.63 11.83 -13.52
CA SER A 64 -8.50 11.12 -14.45
C SER A 64 -9.32 10.01 -13.80
N GLN A 65 -10.52 9.74 -14.33
CA GLN A 65 -11.34 8.60 -13.90
C GLN A 65 -10.65 7.26 -14.12
N ALA A 66 -9.89 7.14 -15.23
CA ALA A 66 -9.16 5.93 -15.58
C ALA A 66 -8.13 5.56 -14.50
N PHE A 67 -7.39 6.54 -13.97
CA PHE A 67 -6.43 6.33 -12.89
C PHE A 67 -7.08 5.78 -11.62
N PHE A 68 -8.15 6.42 -11.14
CA PHE A 68 -8.87 5.94 -9.96
C PHE A 68 -9.53 4.57 -10.18
N SER A 69 -9.97 4.29 -11.42
CA SER A 69 -10.55 2.99 -11.79
C SER A 69 -9.49 1.88 -11.74
N CYS A 70 -8.29 2.14 -12.27
CA CYS A 70 -7.16 1.21 -12.18
C CYS A 70 -6.72 0.99 -10.74
N ALA A 71 -6.63 2.06 -9.93
CA ALA A 71 -6.24 1.95 -8.52
C ALA A 71 -7.26 1.11 -7.73
N ASN A 72 -8.56 1.30 -8.00
CA ASN A 72 -9.61 0.50 -7.39
C ASN A 72 -9.58 -0.96 -7.83
N ARG A 73 -9.26 -1.25 -9.10
CA ARG A 73 -9.09 -2.63 -9.59
C ARG A 73 -7.92 -3.33 -8.90
N LEU A 74 -6.77 -2.66 -8.73
CA LEU A 74 -5.66 -3.21 -7.95
C LEU A 74 -6.06 -3.53 -6.53
N ARG A 75 -6.71 -2.58 -5.86
CA ARG A 75 -7.20 -2.76 -4.49
C ARG A 75 -8.16 -3.93 -4.37
N ALA A 76 -9.15 -4.02 -5.27
CA ALA A 76 -10.12 -5.10 -5.29
C ALA A 76 -9.46 -6.46 -5.59
N GLY A 77 -8.54 -6.53 -6.54
CA GLY A 77 -7.79 -7.74 -6.87
C GLY A 77 -6.95 -8.22 -5.69
N ALA A 78 -6.25 -7.32 -5.01
CA ALA A 78 -5.49 -7.64 -3.79
C ALA A 78 -6.40 -8.10 -2.65
N TYR A 79 -7.51 -7.40 -2.40
CA TYR A 79 -8.51 -7.81 -1.41
C TYR A 79 -9.01 -9.23 -1.66
N THR A 80 -9.44 -9.52 -2.89
CA THR A 80 -9.94 -10.84 -3.29
C THR A 80 -8.90 -11.94 -3.08
N ARG A 81 -7.63 -11.69 -3.45
CA ARG A 81 -6.53 -12.64 -3.18
C ARG A 81 -6.36 -12.87 -1.69
N VAL A 82 -6.28 -11.82 -0.88
CA VAL A 82 -6.10 -11.96 0.57
C VAL A 82 -7.26 -12.76 1.17
N HIS A 83 -8.49 -12.39 0.82
CA HIS A 83 -9.70 -13.03 1.34
C HIS A 83 -9.81 -14.51 0.92
N SER A 84 -9.35 -14.86 -0.28
CA SER A 84 -9.52 -16.21 -0.84
C SER A 84 -8.44 -17.20 -0.40
N TYR A 85 -7.20 -16.71 -0.21
CA TYR A 85 -6.03 -17.57 -0.01
C TYR A 85 -5.51 -17.62 1.43
N PHE A 86 -5.95 -16.70 2.30
CA PHE A 86 -5.40 -16.60 3.65
C PHE A 86 -6.48 -16.62 4.71
N GLN A 87 -6.13 -17.21 5.85
CA GLN A 87 -6.91 -17.18 7.09
C GLN A 87 -6.51 -15.95 7.90
N VAL A 88 -7.24 -14.86 7.72
CA VAL A 88 -7.02 -13.59 8.39
C VAL A 88 -7.75 -13.59 9.74
N PRO A 89 -7.03 -13.36 10.87
CA PRO A 89 -7.62 -13.40 12.20
C PRO A 89 -8.63 -12.26 12.42
N ASP A 90 -9.59 -12.50 13.31
CA ASP A 90 -10.50 -11.46 13.80
C ASP A 90 -9.76 -10.56 14.80
N LEU A 91 -9.40 -9.36 14.35
CA LEU A 91 -8.84 -8.32 15.23
C LEU A 91 -9.88 -7.27 15.63
N LYS A 92 -11.14 -7.39 15.17
CA LYS A 92 -12.24 -6.56 15.65
C LYS A 92 -12.58 -6.92 17.09
N SER A 93 -12.65 -8.21 17.39
CA SER A 93 -12.82 -8.71 18.77
C SER A 93 -11.64 -8.33 19.67
N GLU A 94 -10.44 -8.29 19.11
CA GLU A 94 -9.23 -7.85 19.82
C GLU A 94 -9.29 -6.36 20.20
N ILE A 95 -9.74 -5.50 19.29
CA ILE A 95 -9.94 -4.05 19.56
C ILE A 95 -10.92 -3.84 20.71
N ILE A 96 -11.98 -4.66 20.80
CA ILE A 96 -12.94 -4.63 21.91
C ILE A 96 -12.26 -5.08 23.21
N ARG A 97 -11.48 -6.17 23.16
CA ARG A 97 -10.74 -6.70 24.32
C ARG A 97 -9.70 -5.70 24.87
N LEU A 98 -9.05 -4.95 23.99
CA LEU A 98 -8.11 -3.88 24.35
C LEU A 98 -8.81 -2.59 24.81
N GLU A 99 -10.14 -2.59 24.92
CA GLU A 99 -10.95 -1.47 25.41
C GLU A 99 -10.70 -0.15 24.65
N PHE A 100 -10.50 -0.24 23.33
CA PHE A 100 -10.33 0.95 22.51
C PHE A 100 -11.55 1.87 22.63
N SER A 101 -11.31 3.13 22.99
CA SER A 101 -12.33 4.17 22.91
C SER A 101 -12.90 4.28 21.49
N LEU A 102 -14.15 4.74 21.36
CA LEU A 102 -14.78 4.94 20.03
C LEU A 102 -13.91 5.80 19.10
N GLY A 103 -13.29 6.87 19.63
CA GLY A 103 -12.38 7.71 18.88
C GLY A 103 -11.13 6.96 18.37
N ALA A 104 -10.52 6.10 19.20
CA ALA A 104 -9.38 5.28 18.78
C ALA A 104 -9.77 4.26 17.71
N GLN A 105 -10.98 3.68 17.79
CA GLN A 105 -11.51 2.78 16.76
C GLN A 105 -11.73 3.51 15.43
N GLU A 106 -12.26 4.74 15.47
CA GLU A 106 -12.42 5.57 14.28
C GLU A 106 -11.07 5.97 13.67
N GLU A 107 -10.10 6.40 14.48
CA GLU A 107 -8.75 6.73 14.02
C GLU A 107 -8.05 5.54 13.35
N LEU A 108 -8.18 4.34 13.91
CA LEU A 108 -7.60 3.12 13.33
C LEU A 108 -8.27 2.77 11.99
N LYS A 109 -9.60 2.89 11.91
CA LYS A 109 -10.34 2.69 10.65
C LYS A 109 -9.93 3.71 9.59
N ASP A 110 -9.83 4.99 9.96
CA ASP A 110 -9.38 6.06 9.07
C ASP A 110 -7.95 5.83 8.57
N CYS A 111 -7.07 5.35 9.45
CA CYS A 111 -5.70 4.95 9.11
C CYS A 111 -5.68 3.85 8.04
N ILE A 112 -6.44 2.76 8.24
CA ILE A 112 -6.52 1.66 7.28
C ILE A 112 -7.16 2.11 5.98
N ASN A 113 -8.25 2.89 6.03
CA ASN A 113 -8.90 3.48 4.85
C ASN A 113 -7.93 4.33 4.03
N PHE A 114 -7.09 5.13 4.70
CA PHE A 114 -6.06 5.93 4.04
C PHE A 114 -5.06 5.05 3.29
N PHE A 115 -4.52 4.00 3.90
CA PHE A 115 -3.57 3.13 3.21
C PHE A 115 -4.23 2.29 2.11
N CYS A 116 -5.47 1.84 2.31
CA CYS A 116 -6.25 1.19 1.25
C CYS A 116 -6.41 2.11 0.03
N TYR A 117 -6.50 3.42 0.25
CA TYR A 117 -6.58 4.42 -0.79
C TYR A 117 -5.22 4.77 -1.43
N SER A 118 -4.19 5.04 -0.61
CA SER A 118 -2.93 5.64 -1.07
C SER A 118 -1.92 4.64 -1.65
N VAL A 119 -1.88 3.41 -1.15
CA VAL A 119 -0.95 2.37 -1.61
C VAL A 119 -1.19 1.95 -3.06
N PRO A 120 -2.41 1.62 -3.53
CA PRO A 120 -2.60 1.23 -4.93
C PRO A 120 -2.28 2.37 -5.91
N MET A 121 -2.53 3.63 -5.53
CA MET A 121 -2.13 4.79 -6.34
C MET A 121 -0.62 4.92 -6.44
N SER A 122 0.08 4.77 -5.31
CA SER A 122 1.56 4.80 -5.29
C SER A 122 2.14 3.67 -6.13
N LEU A 123 1.55 2.47 -6.05
CA LEU A 123 1.95 1.32 -6.85
C LEU A 123 1.78 1.62 -8.35
N LEU A 124 0.63 2.17 -8.78
CA LEU A 124 0.44 2.56 -10.18
C LEU A 124 1.46 3.58 -10.67
N PHE A 125 1.78 4.60 -9.87
CA PHE A 125 2.80 5.59 -10.27
C PHE A 125 4.19 4.98 -10.37
N ALA A 126 4.56 4.08 -9.44
CA ALA A 126 5.83 3.37 -9.50
C ALA A 126 5.89 2.43 -10.71
N SER A 127 4.81 1.68 -10.98
CA SER A 127 4.70 0.81 -12.16
C SER A 127 4.74 1.61 -13.47
N LEU A 128 4.05 2.75 -13.53
CA LEU A 128 4.05 3.62 -14.69
C LEU A 128 5.46 4.14 -14.96
N LEU A 129 6.16 4.58 -13.90
CA LEU A 129 7.53 5.04 -14.04
C LEU A 129 8.46 3.91 -14.50
N SER A 130 8.34 2.72 -13.89
CA SER A 130 9.13 1.55 -14.25
C SER A 130 9.02 1.23 -15.74
N GLU A 131 7.80 1.12 -16.25
CA GLU A 131 7.55 0.81 -17.66
C GLU A 131 7.96 1.95 -18.60
N SER A 132 7.85 3.20 -18.15
CA SER A 132 8.16 4.38 -18.98
C SER A 132 9.64 4.58 -19.31
N PHE A 133 10.53 3.82 -18.65
CA PHE A 133 11.95 3.77 -19.02
C PHE A 133 12.23 2.86 -20.21
N GLU A 134 11.37 1.86 -20.46
CA GLU A 134 11.51 0.89 -21.55
C GLU A 134 10.81 1.37 -22.84
N GLY A 135 9.84 2.29 -22.72
CA GLY A 135 9.17 2.91 -23.86
C GLY A 135 7.91 3.69 -23.46
N PRO A 136 7.10 4.14 -24.44
CA PRO A 136 5.87 4.85 -24.17
C PRO A 136 4.81 3.95 -23.52
N VAL A 137 4.27 4.40 -22.38
CA VAL A 137 3.26 3.68 -21.60
C VAL A 137 1.93 4.41 -21.59
N GLY A 138 0.84 3.64 -21.56
CA GLY A 138 -0.53 4.13 -21.59
C GLY A 138 -1.16 4.03 -22.98
N ASN A 139 -2.47 4.21 -23.02
CA ASN A 139 -3.28 4.03 -24.21
C ASN A 139 -3.75 5.39 -24.74
N PRO A 140 -3.34 5.80 -25.96
CA PRO A 140 -3.74 7.08 -26.56
C PRO A 140 -5.24 7.17 -26.85
N ASN A 141 -5.95 6.04 -26.87
CA ASN A 141 -7.40 6.00 -27.08
C ASN A 141 -8.20 6.18 -25.78
N VAL A 142 -7.55 6.19 -24.61
CA VAL A 142 -8.22 6.41 -23.34
C VAL A 142 -8.26 7.91 -23.05
N PRO A 143 -9.45 8.53 -22.93
CA PRO A 143 -9.56 9.96 -22.72
C PRO A 143 -9.16 10.38 -21.31
N LEU A 144 -8.64 11.60 -21.19
CA LEU A 144 -8.40 12.29 -19.91
C LEU A 144 -9.72 12.80 -19.29
N THR A 145 -10.67 11.91 -19.04
CA THR A 145 -11.94 12.27 -18.39
C THR A 145 -11.69 12.64 -16.93
N PRO A 146 -12.04 13.85 -16.46
CA PRO A 146 -11.79 14.27 -15.09
C PRO A 146 -12.55 13.42 -14.06
N ALA A 147 -11.85 13.01 -13.01
CA ALA A 147 -12.46 12.43 -11.82
C ALA A 147 -12.99 13.51 -10.88
N PRO A 148 -14.00 13.20 -10.04
CA PRO A 148 -14.37 14.06 -8.92
C PRO A 148 -13.15 14.32 -8.03
N SER A 149 -13.00 15.56 -7.55
CA SER A 149 -11.91 15.90 -6.64
C SER A 149 -11.98 15.01 -5.38
N PRO A 150 -10.87 14.36 -4.98
CA PRO A 150 -10.87 13.48 -3.83
C PRO A 150 -11.12 14.28 -2.55
N LYS A 151 -11.86 13.68 -1.62
CA LYS A 151 -12.02 14.25 -0.28
C LYS A 151 -10.70 14.11 0.49
N PRO A 152 -10.20 15.17 1.13
CA PRO A 152 -8.98 15.07 1.92
C PRO A 152 -9.12 14.04 3.04
N HIS A 153 -8.18 13.11 3.12
CA HIS A 153 -8.07 12.19 4.25
C HIS A 153 -7.55 12.92 5.50
N ARG A 154 -7.97 12.45 6.68
CA ARG A 154 -7.46 12.95 7.97
C ARG A 154 -5.98 12.65 8.11
N HIS A 155 -5.28 13.51 8.85
CA HIS A 155 -3.86 13.32 9.14
C HIS A 155 -3.63 12.03 9.93
N ILE A 156 -2.70 11.19 9.44
CA ILE A 156 -2.32 9.93 10.09
C ILE A 156 -1.04 10.13 10.88
N ILE A 157 -1.02 9.76 12.16
CA ILE A 157 0.19 9.87 12.98
C ILE A 157 1.01 8.59 12.81
N MET A 158 2.27 8.74 12.40
CA MET A 158 3.23 7.64 12.26
C MET A 158 4.31 7.77 13.33
N VAL A 159 4.66 6.66 13.95
CA VAL A 159 5.79 6.61 14.89
C VAL A 159 7.08 6.43 14.08
N GLU A 160 8.06 7.30 14.31
CA GLU A 160 9.41 7.16 13.74
C GLU A 160 10.16 6.03 14.44
N GLU A 161 10.91 5.24 13.66
CA GLU A 161 11.61 4.05 14.15
C GLU A 161 12.67 4.41 15.21
N ASP A 162 13.37 5.53 15.03
CA ASP A 162 14.44 5.98 15.92
C ASP A 162 13.92 6.51 17.26
N THR A 163 12.74 7.12 17.26
CA THR A 163 12.11 7.69 18.47
C THR A 163 11.08 6.76 19.10
N ALA A 164 10.86 5.56 18.52
CA ALA A 164 9.93 4.59 19.05
C ALA A 164 10.35 4.09 20.46
N ARG A 165 9.36 3.74 21.28
CA ARG A 165 9.58 3.11 22.59
C ARG A 165 10.29 1.76 22.42
N PRO A 166 11.07 1.28 23.41
CA PRO A 166 11.80 0.00 23.30
C PRO A 166 10.92 -1.18 22.85
N THR A 167 9.72 -1.32 23.41
CA THR A 167 8.78 -2.39 23.02
C THR A 167 8.33 -2.32 21.56
N VAL A 168 8.13 -1.11 21.02
CA VAL A 168 7.80 -0.92 19.59
C VAL A 168 9.01 -1.21 18.71
N LYS A 169 10.22 -0.85 19.15
CA LYS A 169 11.47 -1.14 18.44
C LYS A 169 11.70 -2.65 18.31
N GLU A 170 11.37 -3.42 19.34
CA GLU A 170 11.43 -4.89 19.29
C GLU A 170 10.46 -5.46 18.25
N ILE A 171 9.22 -4.97 18.19
CA ILE A 171 8.25 -5.39 17.18
C ILE A 171 8.74 -5.01 15.77
N PHE A 172 9.28 -3.80 15.59
CA PHE A 172 9.87 -3.36 14.32
C PHE A 172 11.05 -4.22 13.90
N ALA A 173 11.95 -4.58 14.82
CA ALA A 173 13.06 -5.48 14.54
C ALA A 173 12.56 -6.86 14.08
N ASP A 174 11.53 -7.41 14.73
CA ASP A 174 10.94 -8.69 14.34
C ASP A 174 10.25 -8.63 12.97
N ILE A 175 9.55 -7.53 12.66
CA ILE A 175 8.98 -7.30 11.32
C ILE A 175 10.09 -7.31 10.27
N ARG A 176 11.18 -6.56 10.47
CA ARG A 176 12.31 -6.52 9.52
C ARG A 176 12.93 -7.90 9.31
N SER A 177 13.28 -8.62 10.39
CA SER A 177 13.90 -9.94 10.29
C SER A 177 12.97 -10.98 9.64
N SER A 178 11.67 -10.89 9.89
CA SER A 178 10.70 -11.85 9.36
C SER A 178 10.34 -11.60 7.90
N THR A 179 10.41 -10.34 7.44
CA THR A 179 10.05 -9.95 6.08
C THR A 179 11.25 -9.72 5.17
N ASP A 180 12.47 -9.94 5.68
CA ASP A 180 13.73 -9.63 5.00
C ASP A 180 13.74 -8.19 4.43
N SER A 181 13.24 -7.25 5.24
CA SER A 181 13.07 -5.85 4.83
C SER A 181 14.01 -4.93 5.61
N ASP A 182 14.69 -4.04 4.88
CA ASP A 182 15.57 -3.03 5.46
C ASP A 182 14.80 -1.95 6.24
N VAL A 183 13.51 -1.75 5.94
CA VAL A 183 12.67 -0.68 6.52
C VAL A 183 11.29 -1.20 6.90
N VAL A 184 10.71 -0.64 7.97
CA VAL A 184 9.34 -1.01 8.36
C VAL A 184 8.34 -0.24 7.49
N HIS A 185 7.41 -0.97 6.87
CA HIS A 185 6.37 -0.35 6.06
C HIS A 185 5.55 0.66 6.89
N THR A 186 5.17 1.77 6.26
CA THR A 186 4.48 2.91 6.92
C THR A 186 3.17 2.53 7.63
N VAL A 187 2.50 1.46 7.20
CA VAL A 187 1.30 0.94 7.88
C VAL A 187 1.60 0.46 9.30
N TYR A 188 2.70 -0.28 9.52
CA TYR A 188 3.10 -0.73 10.85
C TYR A 188 3.54 0.45 11.72
N ARG A 189 4.19 1.44 11.10
CA ARG A 189 4.56 2.70 11.78
C ARG A 189 3.35 3.52 12.21
N ALA A 190 2.26 3.49 11.45
CA ALA A 190 1.00 4.08 11.88
C ALA A 190 0.34 3.28 13.02
N PHE A 191 0.35 1.94 12.93
CA PHE A 191 -0.19 1.08 13.99
C PHE A 191 0.60 1.18 15.29
N ALA A 192 1.89 1.51 15.24
CA ALA A 192 2.72 1.76 16.42
C ALA A 192 2.22 2.88 17.33
N ARG A 193 1.28 3.73 16.88
CA ARG A 193 0.51 4.65 17.74
C ARG A 193 -0.23 3.90 18.84
N TRP A 194 -0.64 2.66 18.58
CA TRP A 194 -1.27 1.74 19.51
C TRP A 194 -0.44 0.45 19.65
N PRO A 195 0.61 0.43 20.48
CA PRO A 195 1.53 -0.72 20.52
C PRO A 195 0.89 -2.05 20.86
N ASP A 196 -0.11 -2.08 21.74
CA ASP A 196 -0.81 -3.33 22.09
C ASP A 196 -1.56 -3.89 20.87
N PHE A 197 -2.18 -3.01 20.08
CA PHE A 197 -2.79 -3.41 18.81
C PHE A 197 -1.73 -3.82 17.78
N LEU A 198 -0.62 -3.08 17.64
CA LEU A 198 0.46 -3.46 16.73
C LEU A 198 1.01 -4.85 17.08
N GLN A 199 1.19 -5.14 18.37
CA GLN A 199 1.62 -6.45 18.86
C GLN A 199 0.62 -7.54 18.50
N SER A 200 -0.67 -7.36 18.83
CA SER A 200 -1.71 -8.33 18.50
C SER A 200 -1.86 -8.52 16.99
N TYR A 201 -1.82 -7.43 16.22
CA TYR A 201 -1.83 -7.44 14.76
C TYR A 201 -0.67 -8.26 14.21
N TRP A 202 0.56 -7.91 14.58
CA TRP A 202 1.75 -8.57 14.07
C TRP A 202 1.79 -10.05 14.44
N THR A 203 1.48 -10.41 15.69
CA THR A 203 1.37 -11.82 16.11
C THR A 203 0.39 -12.61 15.24
N GLY A 204 -0.77 -12.03 14.94
CA GLY A 204 -1.80 -12.68 14.13
C GLY A 204 -1.46 -12.77 12.64
N VAL A 205 -0.81 -11.74 12.07
CA VAL A 205 -0.55 -11.67 10.63
C VAL A 205 0.82 -12.18 10.21
N LYS A 206 1.78 -12.28 11.13
CA LYS A 206 3.15 -12.73 10.83
C LYS A 206 3.17 -14.03 10.02
N PRO A 207 2.44 -15.12 10.40
CA PRO A 207 2.45 -16.37 9.63
C PRO A 207 1.96 -16.21 8.18
N ILE A 208 1.04 -15.26 7.94
CA ILE A 208 0.55 -14.93 6.60
C ILE A 208 1.68 -14.24 5.82
N THR A 209 2.23 -13.16 6.37
CA THR A 209 3.20 -12.29 5.68
C THR A 209 4.52 -12.97 5.31
N VAL A 210 4.96 -13.95 6.10
CA VAL A 210 6.21 -14.70 5.84
C VAL A 210 6.00 -15.91 4.93
N SER A 211 4.76 -16.23 4.56
CA SER A 211 4.47 -17.40 3.74
C SER A 211 4.92 -17.21 2.28
N GLN A 212 5.37 -18.30 1.65
CA GLN A 212 5.71 -18.29 0.21
C GLN A 212 4.49 -17.91 -0.65
N LEU A 213 3.29 -18.30 -0.24
CA LEU A 213 2.05 -17.96 -0.92
C LEU A 213 1.81 -16.44 -0.91
N PHE A 214 2.11 -15.76 0.20
CA PHE A 214 2.00 -14.30 0.28
C PHE A 214 2.98 -13.60 -0.65
N GLN A 215 4.23 -14.06 -0.70
CA GLN A 215 5.24 -13.56 -1.64
C GLN A 215 4.82 -13.78 -3.10
N HIS A 216 4.28 -14.96 -3.42
CA HIS A 216 3.76 -15.26 -4.75
C HIS A 216 2.57 -14.34 -5.12
N CYS A 217 1.61 -14.16 -4.22
CA CYS A 217 0.52 -13.19 -4.42
C CYS A 217 1.06 -11.76 -4.63
N GLY A 218 2.16 -11.39 -3.96
CA GLY A 218 2.82 -10.09 -4.13
C GLY A 218 3.34 -9.91 -5.55
N SER A 219 3.98 -10.95 -6.13
CA SER A 219 4.41 -10.95 -7.52
C SER A 219 3.24 -10.82 -8.49
N LEU A 220 2.12 -11.53 -8.25
CA LEU A 220 0.93 -11.40 -9.09
C LEU A 220 0.31 -9.99 -9.03
N VAL A 221 0.31 -9.35 -7.85
CA VAL A 221 -0.13 -7.95 -7.71
C VAL A 221 0.80 -6.99 -8.46
N ARG A 222 2.11 -7.26 -8.47
CA ARG A 222 3.08 -6.51 -9.29
C ARG A 222 2.77 -6.65 -10.78
N GLU A 223 2.55 -7.87 -11.26
CA GLU A 223 2.19 -8.12 -12.66
C GLU A 223 0.89 -7.41 -13.06
N ASP A 224 -0.15 -7.50 -12.23
CA ASP A 224 -1.41 -6.77 -12.43
C ASP A 224 -1.17 -5.25 -12.56
N ALA A 225 -0.30 -4.68 -11.73
CA ALA A 225 -0.01 -3.24 -11.74
C ALA A 225 0.74 -2.81 -12.99
N LEU A 226 1.74 -3.59 -13.44
CA LEU A 226 2.46 -3.36 -14.68
C LEU A 226 1.54 -3.48 -15.90
N GLN A 227 0.58 -4.40 -15.88
CA GLN A 227 -0.41 -4.51 -16.96
C GLN A 227 -1.39 -3.31 -16.97
N LEU A 228 -1.86 -2.89 -15.80
CA LEU A 228 -2.87 -1.84 -15.67
C LEU A 228 -2.37 -0.46 -16.10
N VAL A 229 -1.07 -0.17 -16.03
CA VAL A 229 -0.54 1.13 -16.49
C VAL A 229 -0.68 1.32 -18.00
N GLY A 230 -0.77 0.23 -18.76
CA GLY A 230 -1.11 0.26 -20.18
C GLY A 230 -2.55 0.72 -20.47
N GLU A 231 -3.43 0.70 -19.48
CA GLU A 231 -4.82 1.17 -19.61
C GLU A 231 -5.02 2.65 -19.23
N LEU A 232 -3.98 3.31 -18.71
CA LEU A 232 -4.03 4.73 -18.38
C LEU A 232 -4.00 5.60 -19.65
N PRO A 233 -4.56 6.82 -19.64
CA PRO A 233 -4.32 7.78 -20.71
C PRO A 233 -2.82 8.00 -20.92
N GLY A 234 -2.38 8.20 -22.16
CA GLY A 234 -0.96 8.29 -22.47
C GLY A 234 -0.68 8.82 -23.89
N PRO A 235 0.57 8.80 -24.35
CA PRO A 235 1.72 8.10 -23.75
C PRO A 235 2.48 8.90 -22.69
N VAL A 236 3.11 8.19 -21.75
CA VAL A 236 4.15 8.70 -20.83
C VAL A 236 5.45 7.95 -21.10
N GLU A 237 6.56 8.66 -21.27
CA GLU A 237 7.88 8.10 -21.58
C GLU A 237 8.98 8.97 -20.93
N PHE A 238 10.06 8.34 -20.47
CA PHE A 238 11.29 8.99 -20.03
C PHE A 238 12.51 8.28 -20.62
N ASN A 239 12.83 8.61 -21.87
CA ASN A 239 13.99 8.03 -22.55
C ASN A 239 15.31 8.64 -22.03
N SER A 240 16.43 8.06 -22.46
CA SER A 240 17.77 8.50 -22.04
C SER A 240 18.08 9.95 -22.41
N TYR A 241 17.50 10.49 -23.48
CA TYR A 241 17.66 11.88 -23.90
C TYR A 241 16.93 12.83 -22.95
N ASP A 242 15.68 12.53 -22.59
CA ASP A 242 14.92 13.35 -21.63
C ASP A 242 15.64 13.43 -20.27
N LEU A 243 16.20 12.30 -19.82
CA LEU A 243 16.92 12.23 -18.55
C LEU A 243 18.26 12.98 -18.60
N SER A 244 18.96 12.97 -19.74
CA SER A 244 20.21 13.71 -19.91
C SER A 244 19.99 15.22 -19.97
N GLU A 245 18.91 15.69 -20.61
CA GLU A 245 18.47 17.11 -20.61
C GLU A 245 18.11 17.60 -19.20
N LEU A 246 17.61 16.70 -18.35
CA LEU A 246 17.41 16.96 -16.91
C LEU A 246 18.72 16.99 -16.11
N GLY A 247 19.87 16.75 -16.76
CA GLY A 247 21.20 16.75 -16.17
C GLY A 247 21.52 15.48 -15.40
N MET A 248 20.76 14.40 -15.58
CA MET A 248 21.02 13.14 -14.90
C MET A 248 22.16 12.38 -15.57
N ARG A 249 23.11 11.90 -14.76
CA ARG A 249 24.17 11.02 -15.23
C ARG A 249 23.63 9.60 -15.39
N GLU A 250 24.25 8.81 -16.26
CA GLU A 250 23.88 7.41 -16.49
C GLU A 250 23.83 6.57 -15.19
N SER A 251 24.78 6.79 -14.27
CA SER A 251 24.78 6.10 -12.98
C SER A 251 23.59 6.47 -12.07
N GLU A 252 23.04 7.68 -12.22
CA GLU A 252 21.86 8.16 -11.51
C GLU A 252 20.60 7.58 -12.13
N VAL A 253 20.52 7.54 -13.46
CA VAL A 253 19.44 6.87 -14.20
C VAL A 253 19.37 5.38 -13.83
N GLY A 254 20.50 4.67 -13.85
CA GLY A 254 20.52 3.26 -13.46
C GLY A 254 20.12 3.04 -11.99
N SER A 255 20.43 3.99 -11.10
CA SER A 255 19.97 3.92 -9.70
C SER A 255 18.46 4.21 -9.59
N LEU A 256 17.95 5.16 -10.37
CA LEU A 256 16.54 5.50 -10.45
C LEU A 256 15.69 4.30 -10.89
N ILE A 257 16.11 3.59 -11.95
CA ILE A 257 15.44 2.39 -12.45
C ILE A 257 15.40 1.30 -11.36
N ARG A 258 16.55 0.96 -10.78
CA ARG A 258 16.65 -0.11 -9.75
C ARG A 258 15.82 0.19 -8.51
N ILE A 259 15.84 1.43 -8.03
CA ILE A 259 15.08 1.83 -6.84
C ILE A 259 13.58 1.90 -7.18
N THR A 260 13.20 2.30 -8.39
CA THR A 260 11.80 2.27 -8.84
C THR A 260 11.26 0.84 -8.84
N ASP A 261 12.00 -0.13 -9.41
CA ASP A 261 11.60 -1.54 -9.40
C ASP A 261 11.47 -2.10 -7.97
N MET A 262 12.41 -1.73 -7.09
CA MET A 262 12.32 -2.04 -5.65
C MET A 262 11.03 -1.48 -5.02
N PHE A 263 10.64 -0.24 -5.36
CA PHE A 263 9.37 0.34 -4.89
C PHE A 263 8.15 -0.38 -5.46
N VAL A 264 8.15 -0.78 -6.73
CA VAL A 264 7.07 -1.58 -7.32
C VAL A 264 6.88 -2.87 -6.52
N HIS A 265 7.97 -3.60 -6.26
CA HIS A 265 7.92 -4.82 -5.45
C HIS A 265 7.41 -4.54 -4.02
N SER A 266 7.99 -3.57 -3.32
CA SER A 266 7.61 -3.22 -1.94
C SER A 266 6.15 -2.78 -1.82
N LEU A 267 5.66 -1.96 -2.77
CA LEU A 267 4.29 -1.46 -2.78
C LEU A 267 3.26 -2.55 -3.11
N SER A 268 3.60 -3.54 -3.94
CA SER A 268 2.76 -4.72 -4.16
C SER A 268 2.55 -5.53 -2.88
N THR A 269 3.63 -5.77 -2.13
CA THR A 269 3.57 -6.43 -0.82
C THR A 269 2.81 -5.57 0.20
N ALA A 270 3.02 -4.25 0.21
CA ALA A 270 2.28 -3.33 1.06
C ALA A 270 0.77 -3.35 0.76
N LEU A 271 0.37 -3.46 -0.51
CA LEU A 271 -1.03 -3.53 -0.90
C LEU A 271 -1.71 -4.78 -0.33
N LEU A 272 -1.03 -5.92 -0.33
CA LEU A 272 -1.54 -7.13 0.33
C LEU A 272 -1.64 -6.94 1.85
N ASN A 273 -0.58 -6.42 2.49
CA ASN A 273 -0.55 -6.19 3.95
C ASN A 273 -1.71 -5.29 4.41
N VAL A 274 -1.99 -4.22 3.67
CA VAL A 274 -3.09 -3.30 3.97
C VAL A 274 -4.44 -3.99 3.82
N ASN A 275 -4.61 -4.90 2.85
CA ASN A 275 -5.83 -5.68 2.72
C ASN A 275 -5.98 -6.76 3.81
N VAL A 276 -4.87 -7.36 4.28
CA VAL A 276 -4.87 -8.20 5.48
C VAL A 276 -5.36 -7.39 6.68
N ALA A 277 -4.83 -6.19 6.89
CA ALA A 277 -5.27 -5.30 7.96
C ALA A 277 -6.76 -4.98 7.85
N ARG A 278 -7.23 -4.63 6.64
CA ARG A 278 -8.63 -4.32 6.38
C ARG A 278 -9.54 -5.48 6.74
N ILE A 279 -9.24 -6.69 6.28
CA ILE A 279 -10.06 -7.88 6.57
C ILE A 279 -10.02 -8.18 8.07
N ALA A 280 -8.86 -8.06 8.72
CA ALA A 280 -8.71 -8.36 10.14
C ALA A 280 -9.57 -7.45 11.03
N ILE A 281 -9.61 -6.14 10.75
CA ILE A 281 -10.43 -5.19 11.53
C ILE A 281 -11.93 -5.25 11.20
N ASP A 282 -12.29 -5.81 10.05
CA ASP A 282 -13.68 -6.03 9.65
C ASP A 282 -14.27 -7.33 10.25
N GLY A 283 -13.46 -8.11 10.99
CA GLY A 283 -13.88 -9.33 11.69
C GLY A 283 -13.11 -10.59 11.26
N GLY A 284 -12.09 -10.47 10.41
CA GLY A 284 -11.37 -11.59 9.84
C GLY A 284 -12.21 -12.39 8.84
N ASN A 285 -11.66 -13.50 8.34
CA ASN A 285 -12.37 -14.48 7.50
C ASN A 285 -12.26 -15.91 8.05
N VAL A 286 -11.68 -16.07 9.23
CA VAL A 286 -11.64 -17.35 9.95
C VAL A 286 -12.98 -17.53 10.66
N ARG A 287 -13.74 -18.56 10.27
CA ARG A 287 -14.94 -18.94 11.01
C ARG A 287 -14.54 -19.49 12.39
N PRO A 288 -15.25 -19.14 13.48
CA PRO A 288 -15.07 -19.83 14.75
C PRO A 288 -15.21 -21.34 14.53
N LYS A 289 -14.34 -22.14 15.14
CA LYS A 289 -14.58 -23.59 15.22
C LYS A 289 -15.93 -23.77 15.90
N SER A 290 -16.90 -24.37 15.22
CA SER A 290 -18.15 -24.79 15.84
C SER A 290 -17.82 -25.68 17.02
N THR A 291 -18.17 -25.23 18.22
CA THR A 291 -18.08 -26.04 19.44
C THR A 291 -18.99 -27.26 19.27
N PRO A 292 -18.61 -28.46 19.80
CA PRO A 292 -19.45 -29.66 19.71
C PRO A 292 -20.88 -29.48 20.26
N GLU A 293 -21.12 -28.46 21.07
CA GLU A 293 -22.45 -28.12 21.60
C GLU A 293 -23.45 -27.66 20.53
N ASP A 294 -23.00 -27.07 19.42
CA ASP A 294 -23.89 -26.59 18.34
C ASP A 294 -24.38 -27.71 17.41
N ALA A 295 -23.84 -28.93 17.53
CA ALA A 295 -24.27 -30.10 16.75
C ALA A 295 -25.47 -30.84 17.37
N GLY A 296 -25.95 -30.42 18.55
CA GLY A 296 -26.95 -31.14 19.34
C GLY A 296 -28.42 -30.87 19.00
N THR A 297 -28.76 -29.96 18.09
CA THR A 297 -30.15 -29.49 17.94
C THR A 297 -30.69 -29.54 16.51
N THR A 298 -30.48 -30.65 15.80
CA THR A 298 -31.29 -30.97 14.61
C THR A 298 -31.45 -32.48 14.42
N ALA A 299 -32.07 -33.14 15.40
CA ALA A 299 -32.74 -34.42 15.17
C ALA A 299 -34.24 -34.14 15.06
N ALA A 300 -34.71 -33.90 13.84
CA ALA A 300 -36.14 -33.83 13.54
C ALA A 300 -36.78 -35.20 13.86
N GLN A 301 -37.61 -35.24 14.90
CA GLN A 301 -38.50 -36.37 15.18
C GLN A 301 -39.53 -36.46 14.06
N PHE A 302 -39.47 -37.53 13.25
CA PHE A 302 -40.58 -37.92 12.38
C PHE A 302 -41.66 -38.58 13.24
N PRO A 303 -42.92 -38.10 13.23
CA PRO A 303 -44.00 -38.80 13.92
C PRO A 303 -44.43 -40.01 13.11
N SER A 304 -44.27 -41.19 13.70
CA SER A 304 -44.83 -42.45 13.21
C SER A 304 -46.36 -42.46 13.35
N GLY A 305 -47.04 -42.62 12.20
CA GLY A 305 -48.26 -43.41 12.07
C GLY A 305 -49.59 -42.79 12.51
N LYS A 306 -50.55 -42.80 11.58
CA LYS A 306 -51.85 -43.48 11.81
C LYS A 306 -52.50 -43.87 10.48
N THR A 307 -52.72 -45.16 10.36
CA THR A 307 -53.58 -45.87 9.41
C THR A 307 -55.04 -45.50 9.65
N LEU A 308 -55.79 -45.24 8.58
CA LEU A 308 -57.17 -45.68 8.34
C LEU A 308 -57.40 -45.72 6.83
#